data_AF-A0A5M9WY17-F1
#
_entry.id   AF-A0A5M9WY17-F1
#
_cell.length_a   1.000
_cell.length_b   1.000
_cell.length_c   1.000
_cell.angle_alpha   90.00
_cell.angle_beta   90.00
_cell.angle_gamma   90.00
#
_symmetry.space_group_name_H-M   'P 1'
#
loop_
_entity.id
_entity.type
_entity.pdbx_description
1 polymer ?
#
loop_
_entity_poly.entity_id
_entity_poly.type
_entity_poly.pdbx_seq_one_letter_code
_entity_poly.pdbx_strand_id
1 'polypeptide(L)'
;MNKRITIGVTLFVIAMLCIPAYFIMQTYGVFQKEKVLSGYAIAVDVEGKSYQTWPLINGFTAMDKRGDDRQLYYRIDTSGLQYLFQLAYKEFEVRKGGNNPYLAGQIDYSQTDHMYVRSENKYTNANDFVTVITLLDREGKVIYTYEQTGKGDDKLVKSIIHQGMSRSSNHGTEAARDPYLNITALFREKLGIDVKLTVDDEHKVVTIRMNKAEVK
;
A
#
# COMPACT_ATOMS: atom_id res chain seq x y z
N MET A 1 -45.27 -31.37 -8.77
CA MET A 1 -44.83 -29.97 -8.59
C MET A 1 -44.39 -29.43 -9.94
N ASN A 2 -44.99 -28.35 -10.45
CA ASN A 2 -44.68 -27.82 -11.79
C ASN A 2 -43.18 -27.45 -11.88
N LYS A 3 -42.48 -27.92 -12.93
CA LYS A 3 -41.05 -27.63 -13.14
C LYS A 3 -40.73 -26.13 -13.05
N ARG A 4 -41.65 -25.27 -13.50
CA ARG A 4 -41.55 -23.81 -13.41
C ARG A 4 -41.56 -23.28 -11.97
N ILE A 5 -42.40 -23.84 -11.10
CA ILE A 5 -42.46 -23.47 -9.67
C ILE A 5 -41.19 -23.94 -8.97
N THR A 6 -40.73 -25.15 -9.28
CA THR A 6 -39.50 -25.71 -8.69
C THR A 6 -38.27 -24.87 -9.08
N ILE A 7 -38.14 -24.50 -10.35
CA ILE A 7 -37.07 -23.60 -10.83
C ILE A 7 -37.15 -22.22 -10.17
N GLY A 8 -38.36 -21.66 -10.04
CA GLY A 8 -38.57 -20.37 -9.38
C GLY A 8 -38.13 -20.38 -7.91
N VAL A 9 -38.49 -21.43 -7.16
CA VAL A 9 -38.06 -21.60 -5.76
C VAL A 9 -36.54 -21.79 -5.67
N THR A 10 -35.94 -22.60 -6.55
CA THR A 10 -34.49 -22.79 -6.56
C THR A 10 -33.73 -21.49 -6.85
N LEU A 11 -34.18 -20.69 -7.83
CA LEU A 11 -33.58 -19.39 -8.14
C LEU A 11 -33.71 -18.41 -6.97
N PHE A 12 -34.84 -18.41 -6.28
CA PHE A 12 -35.07 -17.58 -5.10
C PHE A 12 -34.11 -17.94 -3.95
N VAL A 13 -33.93 -19.24 -3.68
CA VAL A 13 -32.99 -19.72 -2.64
C VAL A 13 -31.55 -19.35 -3.00
N ILE A 14 -31.14 -19.53 -4.27
CA ILE A 14 -29.80 -19.12 -4.73
C ILE A 14 -29.61 -17.62 -4.56
N ALA A 15 -30.60 -16.80 -4.96
CA ALA A 15 -30.52 -15.35 -4.81
C ALA A 15 -30.37 -14.93 -3.33
N MET A 16 -31.12 -15.58 -2.41
CA MET A 16 -30.99 -15.33 -0.98
C MET A 16 -29.62 -15.72 -0.43
N LEU A 17 -29.00 -16.80 -0.91
CA LEU A 17 -27.65 -17.21 -0.50
C LEU A 17 -26.55 -16.32 -1.09
N CYS A 18 -26.75 -15.77 -2.29
CA CYS A 18 -25.81 -14.85 -2.92
C CYS A 18 -25.64 -13.54 -2.16
N ILE A 19 -26.67 -13.06 -1.44
CA ILE A 19 -26.60 -11.79 -0.70
C ILE A 19 -25.57 -11.88 0.44
N PRO A 20 -25.65 -12.82 1.41
CA PRO A 20 -24.60 -13.00 2.42
C PRO A 20 -23.24 -13.31 1.82
N ALA A 21 -23.19 -14.16 0.77
CA ALA A 21 -21.94 -14.50 0.10
C ALA A 21 -21.26 -13.27 -0.51
N TYR A 22 -22.01 -12.35 -1.10
CA TYR A 22 -21.49 -11.09 -1.63
C TYR A 22 -20.84 -10.24 -0.55
N PHE A 23 -21.50 -10.06 0.60
CA PHE A 23 -20.93 -9.29 1.72
C PHE A 23 -19.67 -9.94 2.29
N ILE A 24 -19.64 -11.27 2.40
CA ILE A 24 -18.43 -12.01 2.80
C ILE A 24 -17.31 -11.81 1.78
N MET A 25 -17.58 -11.98 0.48
CA MET A 25 -16.57 -11.76 -0.56
C MET A 25 -16.05 -10.32 -0.56
N GLN A 26 -16.90 -9.35 -0.24
CA GLN A 26 -16.52 -7.95 -0.11
C GLN A 26 -15.58 -7.71 1.08
N THR A 27 -15.80 -8.33 2.23
CA THR A 27 -14.92 -8.17 3.41
C THR A 27 -13.54 -8.82 3.20
N TYR A 28 -13.45 -9.88 2.42
CA TYR A 28 -12.17 -10.47 1.98
C TYR A 28 -11.53 -9.71 0.81
N GLY A 29 -12.09 -8.59 0.36
CA GLY A 29 -11.54 -7.79 -0.73
C GLY A 29 -11.42 -8.58 -2.05
N VAL A 30 -12.33 -9.54 -2.31
CA VAL A 30 -12.33 -10.33 -3.54
C VAL A 30 -12.44 -9.43 -4.77
N PHE A 31 -13.31 -8.42 -4.69
CA PHE A 31 -13.56 -7.45 -5.76
C PHE A 31 -12.55 -6.28 -5.80
N GLN A 32 -11.67 -6.16 -4.81
CA GLN A 32 -10.63 -5.13 -4.79
C GLN A 32 -9.56 -5.44 -5.85
N LYS A 33 -9.05 -4.42 -6.54
CA LYS A 33 -8.00 -4.63 -7.56
C LYS A 33 -6.62 -4.79 -6.94
N GLU A 34 -6.44 -4.31 -5.73
CA GLU A 34 -5.22 -4.27 -4.95
C GLU A 34 -5.14 -5.43 -3.93
N LYS A 35 -3.92 -5.87 -3.59
CA LYS A 35 -3.65 -6.81 -2.50
C LYS A 35 -2.57 -6.24 -1.57
N VAL A 36 -2.76 -6.41 -0.26
CA VAL A 36 -1.74 -6.11 0.75
C VAL A 36 -0.68 -7.22 0.75
N LEU A 37 0.58 -6.84 0.93
CA LEU A 37 1.74 -7.72 0.77
C LEU A 37 2.15 -8.42 2.07
N SER A 38 1.25 -8.60 3.03
CA SER A 38 1.54 -9.21 4.35
C SER A 38 2.19 -10.59 4.28
N GLY A 39 1.94 -11.35 3.20
CA GLY A 39 2.55 -12.66 2.95
C GLY A 39 3.83 -12.63 2.13
N TYR A 40 4.38 -11.44 1.82
CA TYR A 40 5.58 -11.26 1.02
C TYR A 40 6.65 -10.51 1.80
N ALA A 41 7.92 -10.79 1.51
CA ALA A 41 9.02 -9.90 1.86
C ALA A 41 9.10 -8.75 0.85
N ILE A 42 9.39 -7.54 1.33
CA ILE A 42 9.63 -6.38 0.47
C ILE A 42 11.14 -6.21 0.30
N ALA A 43 11.56 -6.05 -0.95
CA ALA A 43 12.93 -5.79 -1.33
C ALA A 43 13.02 -4.60 -2.29
N VAL A 44 14.22 -4.05 -2.43
CA VAL A 44 14.54 -3.04 -3.45
C VAL A 44 15.63 -3.57 -4.37
N ASP A 45 15.50 -3.30 -5.67
CA ASP A 45 16.52 -3.57 -6.68
C ASP A 45 17.59 -2.49 -6.60
N VAL A 46 18.82 -2.89 -6.30
CA VAL A 46 20.02 -2.06 -6.41
C VAL A 46 20.99 -2.79 -7.31
N GLU A 47 21.22 -2.23 -8.50
CA GLU A 47 22.15 -2.77 -9.50
C GLU A 47 21.83 -4.24 -9.87
N GLY A 48 20.53 -4.57 -10.02
CA GLY A 48 20.08 -5.91 -10.41
C GLY A 48 20.08 -6.95 -9.29
N LYS A 49 20.36 -6.55 -8.04
CA LYS A 49 20.27 -7.41 -6.86
C LYS A 49 19.18 -6.92 -5.92
N SER A 50 18.45 -7.86 -5.31
CA SER A 50 17.37 -7.55 -4.38
C SER A 50 17.90 -7.48 -2.94
N TYR A 51 17.60 -6.38 -2.24
CA TYR A 51 18.00 -6.13 -0.85
C TYR A 51 16.79 -5.89 0.03
N GLN A 52 16.82 -6.40 1.25
CA GLN A 52 15.76 -6.21 2.23
C GLN A 52 15.62 -4.73 2.63
N THR A 53 14.40 -4.25 2.79
CA THR A 53 14.10 -2.83 3.02
C THR A 53 13.56 -2.53 4.43
N TRP A 54 13.91 -3.34 5.43
CA TRP A 54 13.51 -3.05 6.82
C TRP A 54 13.98 -1.64 7.22
N PRO A 55 13.10 -0.74 7.70
CA PRO A 55 11.83 -1.04 8.38
C PRO A 55 10.55 -0.84 7.55
N LEU A 56 10.61 -0.91 6.22
CA LEU A 56 9.38 -0.98 5.40
C LEU A 56 8.59 -2.25 5.74
N ILE A 57 7.35 -2.06 6.20
CA ILE A 57 6.50 -3.14 6.65
C ILE A 57 5.65 -3.64 5.48
N ASN A 58 5.76 -4.94 5.23
CA ASN A 58 5.01 -5.62 4.18
C ASN A 58 3.48 -5.52 4.34
N GLY A 59 2.97 -5.59 5.58
CA GLY A 59 1.56 -5.41 5.90
C GLY A 59 1.03 -3.98 5.72
N PHE A 60 1.92 -3.00 5.49
CA PHE A 60 1.60 -1.61 5.15
C PHE A 60 1.84 -1.30 3.67
N THR A 61 2.29 -2.29 2.91
CA THR A 61 2.56 -2.19 1.48
C THR A 61 1.48 -2.95 0.72
N ALA A 62 0.97 -2.37 -0.37
CA ALA A 62 0.02 -3.01 -1.26
C ALA A 62 0.42 -2.82 -2.72
N MET A 63 -0.12 -3.65 -3.60
CA MET A 63 0.06 -3.49 -5.04
C MET A 63 -1.18 -3.95 -5.81
N ASP A 64 -1.30 -3.56 -7.07
CA ASP A 64 -2.29 -4.15 -7.98
C ASP A 64 -2.11 -5.68 -8.08
N LYS A 65 -3.22 -6.43 -8.06
CA LYS A 65 -3.23 -7.89 -8.18
C LYS A 65 -2.76 -8.38 -9.55
N ARG A 66 -2.94 -7.58 -10.60
CA ARG A 66 -2.75 -7.97 -12.01
C ARG A 66 -2.21 -6.79 -12.82
N GLY A 67 -1.69 -7.09 -14.00
CA GLY A 67 -1.05 -6.14 -14.90
C GLY A 67 0.47 -6.22 -14.81
N ASP A 68 1.13 -5.76 -15.87
CA ASP A 68 2.60 -5.66 -15.93
C ASP A 68 3.08 -4.36 -15.27
N ASP A 69 2.26 -3.30 -15.33
CA ASP A 69 2.52 -1.99 -14.71
C ASP A 69 1.82 -1.84 -13.34
N ARG A 70 2.02 -2.83 -12.46
CA ARG A 70 1.38 -2.85 -11.13
C ARG A 70 1.79 -1.62 -10.34
N GLN A 71 0.79 -0.90 -9.84
CA GLN A 71 1.02 0.26 -8.98
C GLN A 71 1.42 -0.19 -7.58
N LEU A 72 2.40 0.50 -6.99
CA LEU A 72 2.81 0.36 -5.59
C LEU A 72 2.01 1.32 -4.72
N TYR A 73 1.49 0.80 -3.62
CA TYR A 73 0.75 1.54 -2.62
C TYR A 73 1.40 1.36 -1.25
N TYR A 74 1.41 2.41 -0.43
CA TYR A 74 1.92 2.33 0.95
C TYR A 74 1.02 3.10 1.90
N ARG A 75 0.79 2.58 3.11
CA ARG A 75 -0.05 3.26 4.11
C ARG A 75 0.49 4.64 4.45
N ILE A 76 -0.33 5.65 4.22
CA ILE A 76 0.08 7.06 4.35
C ILE A 76 0.26 7.48 5.81
N ASP A 77 -0.46 6.83 6.72
CA ASP A 77 -0.50 7.11 8.15
C ASP A 77 0.61 6.43 8.95
N THR A 78 1.70 6.02 8.30
CA THR A 78 2.80 5.27 8.94
C THR A 78 4.16 5.87 8.61
N SER A 79 5.14 5.67 9.50
CA SER A 79 6.51 6.20 9.35
C SER A 79 7.27 5.61 8.15
N GLY A 80 6.75 4.52 7.57
CA GLY A 80 7.39 3.82 6.46
C GLY A 80 7.60 4.67 5.20
N LEU A 81 6.76 5.70 4.99
CA LEU A 81 6.88 6.58 3.84
C LEU A 81 8.26 7.26 3.76
N GLN A 82 8.82 7.68 4.90
CA GLN A 82 10.14 8.31 4.95
C GLN A 82 11.21 7.46 4.25
N TYR A 83 11.19 6.14 4.50
CA TYR A 83 12.16 5.22 3.90
C TYR A 83 11.93 4.99 2.41
N LEU A 84 10.68 5.05 1.92
CA LEU A 84 10.41 4.99 0.48
C LEU A 84 11.01 6.19 -0.26
N PHE A 85 10.96 7.38 0.32
CA PHE A 85 11.63 8.56 -0.25
C PHE A 85 13.15 8.42 -0.23
N GLN A 86 13.74 7.94 0.87
CA GLN A 86 15.17 7.65 0.93
C GLN A 86 15.60 6.63 -0.13
N LEU A 87 14.81 5.57 -0.35
CA LEU A 87 15.04 4.63 -1.45
C LEU A 87 15.00 5.31 -2.83
N ALA A 88 13.99 6.15 -3.07
CA ALA A 88 13.83 6.89 -4.33
C ALA A 88 15.02 7.81 -4.62
N TYR A 89 15.51 8.52 -3.60
CA TYR A 89 16.66 9.42 -3.72
C TYR A 89 18.02 8.74 -3.58
N LYS A 90 18.06 7.42 -3.38
CA LYS A 90 19.28 6.63 -3.13
C LYS A 90 20.06 7.09 -1.89
N GLU A 91 19.35 7.54 -0.87
CA GLU A 91 19.89 7.98 0.43
C GLU A 91 19.98 6.80 1.39
N PHE A 92 20.78 5.80 1.02
CA PHE A 92 20.96 4.58 1.79
C PHE A 92 22.29 3.90 1.47
N GLU A 93 22.69 2.97 2.34
CA GLU A 93 23.84 2.10 2.12
C GLU A 93 23.42 0.64 1.97
N VAL A 94 24.17 -0.11 1.16
CA VAL A 94 23.94 -1.55 1.00
C VAL A 94 24.83 -2.32 1.95
N ARG A 95 24.22 -3.11 2.84
CA ARG A 95 24.93 -4.06 3.69
C ARG A 95 24.79 -5.47 3.12
N LYS A 96 25.93 -6.09 2.82
CA LYS A 96 25.97 -7.50 2.37
C LYS A 96 25.64 -8.44 3.52
N GLY A 97 25.00 -9.56 3.21
CA GLY A 97 24.61 -10.56 4.19
C GLY A 97 23.27 -10.24 4.85
N GLY A 98 22.69 -11.24 5.51
CA GLY A 98 21.36 -11.17 6.10
C GLY A 98 20.80 -12.56 6.36
N ASN A 99 19.62 -12.63 6.99
CA ASN A 99 19.00 -13.91 7.37
C ASN A 99 18.18 -14.53 6.24
N ASN A 100 17.83 -13.76 5.20
CA ASN A 100 17.00 -14.24 4.09
C ASN A 100 17.90 -14.73 2.94
N PRO A 101 17.92 -16.05 2.62
CA PRO A 101 18.78 -16.60 1.57
C PRO A 101 18.40 -16.16 0.15
N TYR A 102 17.20 -15.60 -0.04
CA TYR A 102 16.72 -15.11 -1.34
C TYR A 102 17.07 -13.65 -1.61
N LEU A 103 17.75 -12.98 -0.67
CA LEU A 103 18.15 -11.57 -0.78
C LEU A 103 19.67 -11.44 -0.66
N ALA A 104 20.23 -10.49 -1.40
CA ALA A 104 21.68 -10.24 -1.42
C ALA A 104 22.19 -9.56 -0.14
N GLY A 105 21.28 -9.00 0.65
CA GLY A 105 21.54 -8.38 1.94
C GLY A 105 20.42 -7.44 2.35
N GLN A 106 20.76 -6.35 3.02
CA GLN A 106 19.80 -5.37 3.53
C GLN A 106 20.24 -3.93 3.25
N ILE A 107 19.25 -3.05 3.18
CA ILE A 107 19.43 -1.61 3.10
C ILE A 107 19.62 -1.04 4.51
N ASP A 108 20.54 -0.10 4.64
CA ASP A 108 20.73 0.71 5.84
C ASP A 108 20.38 2.18 5.57
N TYR A 109 19.48 2.71 6.38
CA TYR A 109 18.91 4.05 6.26
C TYR A 109 19.62 5.05 7.19
N SER A 110 20.95 5.02 7.19
CA SER A 110 21.79 5.83 8.09
C SER A 110 21.75 7.33 7.80
N GLN A 111 21.29 7.75 6.61
CA GLN A 111 21.17 9.14 6.22
C GLN A 111 19.84 9.72 6.70
N THR A 112 19.87 10.56 7.74
CA THR A 112 18.66 11.16 8.34
C THR A 112 18.49 12.65 8.04
N ASP A 113 19.25 13.18 7.08
CA ASP A 113 19.39 14.64 6.89
C ASP A 113 18.13 15.29 6.30
N HIS A 114 17.31 14.52 5.57
CA HIS A 114 16.08 15.00 4.95
C HIS A 114 14.85 14.45 5.66
N MET A 115 13.89 15.34 5.94
CA MET A 115 12.57 14.96 6.43
C MET A 115 11.56 15.07 5.28
N TYR A 116 11.12 13.94 4.74
CA TYR A 116 10.18 13.89 3.62
C TYR A 116 8.73 13.84 4.06
N VAL A 117 8.48 13.49 5.31
CA VAL A 117 7.13 13.35 5.87
C VAL A 117 7.01 14.20 7.11
N ARG A 118 6.07 15.14 7.11
CA ARG A 118 5.70 15.95 8.28
C ARG A 118 4.26 15.67 8.67
N SER A 119 4.00 15.49 9.95
CA SER A 119 2.65 15.32 10.49
C SER A 119 2.35 16.44 11.47
N GLU A 120 1.23 17.13 11.27
CA GLU A 120 0.82 18.26 12.11
C GLU A 120 -0.64 18.18 12.52
N ASN A 121 -0.94 18.54 13.76
CA ASN A 121 -2.32 18.65 14.24
C ASN A 121 -2.85 20.05 13.92
N LYS A 122 -3.85 20.10 13.04
CA LYS A 122 -4.59 21.32 12.72
C LYS A 122 -5.85 21.38 13.58
N TYR A 123 -5.78 22.15 14.65
CA TYR A 123 -6.88 22.33 15.59
C TYR A 123 -8.03 23.11 14.94
N THR A 124 -9.24 22.55 14.98
CA THR A 124 -10.48 23.25 14.59
C THR A 124 -11.05 24.02 15.78
N ASN A 125 -10.81 23.53 17.00
CA ASN A 125 -11.07 24.22 18.27
C ASN A 125 -10.11 23.71 19.37
N ALA A 126 -10.32 24.11 20.62
CA ALA A 126 -9.43 23.75 21.73
C ALA A 126 -9.33 22.24 22.02
N ASN A 127 -10.34 21.45 21.61
CA ASN A 127 -10.43 20.02 21.88
C ASN A 127 -10.35 19.15 20.62
N ASP A 128 -10.66 19.71 19.45
CA ASP A 128 -10.73 18.97 18.19
C ASP A 128 -9.61 19.38 17.23
N PHE A 129 -8.97 18.41 16.60
CA PHE A 129 -7.97 18.61 15.55
C PHE A 129 -8.07 17.56 14.45
N VAL A 130 -7.53 17.91 13.29
CA VAL A 130 -7.29 16.97 12.19
C VAL A 130 -5.78 16.86 12.00
N THR A 131 -5.27 15.63 11.96
CA THR A 131 -3.87 15.40 11.61
C THR A 131 -3.69 15.54 10.11
N VAL A 132 -2.75 16.39 9.69
CA VAL A 132 -2.40 16.62 8.28
C VAL A 132 -1.01 16.08 8.04
N ILE A 133 -0.91 15.15 7.09
CA ILE A 133 0.35 14.58 6.62
C ILE A 133 0.79 15.36 5.39
N THR A 134 1.97 15.96 5.46
CA THR A 134 2.62 16.73 4.39
C THR A 134 3.82 15.96 3.88
N LEU A 135 3.88 15.76 2.56
CA LEU A 135 5.01 15.13 1.88
C LEU A 135 5.84 16.21 1.19
N LEU A 136 7.15 16.12 1.36
CA LEU A 136 8.14 17.06 0.88
C LEU A 136 9.10 16.37 -0.10
N ASP A 137 9.59 17.10 -1.09
CA ASP A 137 10.74 16.66 -1.89
C ASP A 137 12.08 16.89 -1.15
N ARG A 138 13.20 16.59 -1.82
CA ARG A 138 14.55 16.75 -1.28
C ARG A 138 14.91 18.21 -0.98
N GLU A 139 14.32 19.13 -1.72
CA GLU A 139 14.48 20.58 -1.54
C GLU A 139 13.56 21.14 -0.43
N GLY A 140 12.74 20.30 0.21
CA GLY A 140 11.80 20.69 1.26
C GLY A 140 10.53 21.35 0.74
N LYS A 141 10.24 21.26 -0.55
CA LYS A 141 9.01 21.78 -1.16
C LYS A 141 7.88 20.76 -1.01
N VAL A 142 6.69 21.26 -0.69
CA VAL A 142 5.48 20.43 -0.59
C VAL A 142 5.11 19.85 -1.94
N ILE A 143 5.03 18.52 -2.01
CA ILE A 143 4.61 17.78 -3.20
C ILE A 143 3.20 17.19 -3.06
N TYR A 144 2.75 16.93 -1.83
CA TYR A 144 1.42 16.41 -1.55
C TYR A 144 1.03 16.62 -0.07
N THR A 145 -0.27 16.75 0.20
CA THR A 145 -0.84 16.84 1.55
C THR A 145 -2.07 15.96 1.66
N TYR A 146 -2.27 15.36 2.84
CA TYR A 146 -3.41 14.50 3.14
C TYR A 146 -3.93 14.77 4.54
N GLU A 147 -5.23 15.03 4.65
CA GLU A 147 -5.91 15.07 5.94
C GLU A 147 -6.24 13.64 6.38
N GLN A 148 -5.79 13.24 7.57
CA GLN A 148 -5.90 11.88 8.09
C GLN A 148 -7.34 11.55 8.51
N THR A 149 -8.18 11.34 7.51
CA THR A 149 -9.60 10.97 7.65
C THR A 149 -9.80 9.46 7.72
N GLY A 150 -8.74 8.68 7.47
CA GLY A 150 -8.80 7.21 7.34
C GLY A 150 -9.41 6.73 6.02
N LYS A 151 -9.80 7.65 5.12
CA LYS A 151 -10.43 7.36 3.84
C LYS A 151 -9.52 7.75 2.68
N GLY A 152 -9.86 7.29 1.47
CA GLY A 152 -9.24 7.80 0.24
C GLY A 152 -9.58 9.28 0.00
N ASP A 153 -8.80 9.93 -0.86
CA ASP A 153 -8.96 11.36 -1.19
C ASP A 153 -9.31 11.61 -2.66
N ASP A 154 -9.67 10.55 -3.39
CA ASP A 154 -9.95 10.53 -4.84
C ASP A 154 -8.82 11.04 -5.75
N LYS A 155 -7.63 11.29 -5.19
CA LYS A 155 -6.43 11.69 -5.94
C LYS A 155 -5.40 10.57 -5.91
N LEU A 156 -4.59 10.55 -4.85
CA LEU A 156 -3.45 9.64 -4.71
C LEU A 156 -3.66 8.63 -3.58
N VAL A 157 -4.61 8.86 -2.66
CA VAL A 157 -4.88 7.96 -1.55
C VAL A 157 -6.12 7.13 -1.83
N LYS A 158 -5.96 5.81 -1.77
CA LYS A 158 -7.04 4.83 -1.89
C LYS A 158 -7.29 4.16 -0.54
N SER A 159 -8.55 3.82 -0.29
CA SER A 159 -8.91 2.95 0.84
C SER A 159 -8.75 1.49 0.41
N ILE A 160 -7.80 0.77 1.01
CA ILE A 160 -7.50 -0.62 0.69
C ILE A 160 -7.81 -1.50 1.89
N ILE A 161 -8.55 -2.57 1.65
CA ILE A 161 -8.88 -3.61 2.63
C ILE A 161 -7.65 -4.48 2.87
N HIS A 162 -7.24 -4.57 4.13
CA HIS A 162 -6.28 -5.57 4.57
C HIS A 162 -6.99 -6.91 4.76
N GLN A 163 -6.82 -7.81 3.78
CA GLN A 163 -7.52 -9.10 3.75
C GLN A 163 -7.25 -9.93 5.00
N GLY A 164 -8.30 -10.49 5.59
CA GLY A 164 -8.19 -11.30 6.82
C GLY A 164 -8.09 -10.50 8.11
N MET A 165 -8.06 -9.16 8.06
CA MET A 165 -8.19 -8.31 9.24
C MET A 165 -9.56 -7.65 9.31
N SER A 166 -10.16 -7.71 10.49
CA SER A 166 -11.41 -7.02 10.81
C SER A 166 -11.21 -6.15 12.04
N ARG A 167 -11.86 -4.99 12.07
CA ARG A 167 -11.92 -4.13 13.25
C ARG A 167 -13.31 -4.22 13.87
N SER A 168 -13.37 -4.45 15.17
CA SER A 168 -14.60 -4.36 15.94
C SER A 168 -14.88 -2.90 16.27
N SER A 169 -16.05 -2.41 15.89
CA SER A 169 -16.63 -1.17 16.42
C SER A 169 -17.83 -1.52 17.29
N ASN A 170 -18.31 -0.57 18.12
CA ASN A 170 -19.48 -0.78 18.97
C ASN A 170 -20.77 -1.18 18.21
N HIS A 171 -20.77 -1.16 16.88
CA HIS A 171 -21.92 -1.50 16.02
C HIS A 171 -21.64 -2.66 15.04
N GLY A 172 -20.52 -3.38 15.16
CA GLY A 172 -20.24 -4.58 14.35
C GLY A 172 -18.77 -4.82 14.03
N THR A 173 -18.53 -5.85 13.22
CA THR A 173 -17.21 -6.21 12.72
C THR A 173 -17.11 -5.77 11.26
N GLU A 174 -16.26 -4.79 10.97
CA GLU A 174 -16.03 -4.31 9.61
C GLU A 174 -14.65 -4.72 9.10
N ALA A 175 -14.51 -4.86 7.79
CA ALA A 175 -13.21 -5.11 7.17
C ALA A 175 -12.24 -3.95 7.46
N ALA A 176 -11.01 -4.27 7.86
CA ALA A 176 -10.00 -3.26 8.15
C ALA A 176 -9.59 -2.55 6.84
N ARG A 177 -10.12 -1.34 6.64
CA ARG A 177 -9.78 -0.44 5.54
C ARG A 177 -8.81 0.61 6.04
N ASP A 178 -7.66 0.71 5.37
CA ASP A 178 -6.65 1.72 5.68
C ASP A 178 -6.39 2.62 4.45
N PRO A 179 -5.94 3.86 4.65
CA PRO A 179 -5.58 4.77 3.56
C PRO A 179 -4.17 4.47 3.04
N TYR A 180 -4.05 4.16 1.74
CA TYR A 180 -2.78 3.91 1.07
C TYR A 180 -2.54 4.94 -0.03
N LEU A 181 -1.37 5.57 0.02
CA LEU A 181 -0.86 6.46 -1.02
C LEU A 181 -0.33 5.65 -2.21
N ASN A 182 -0.69 6.06 -3.43
CA ASN A 182 -0.13 5.53 -4.67
C ASN A 182 1.30 6.08 -4.87
N ILE A 183 2.28 5.28 -4.48
CA ILE A 183 3.70 5.63 -4.55
C ILE A 183 4.16 5.70 -6.00
N THR A 184 3.71 4.78 -6.84
CA THR A 184 4.07 4.79 -8.27
C THR A 184 3.61 6.08 -8.95
N ALA A 185 2.36 6.50 -8.73
CA ALA A 185 1.84 7.74 -9.31
C ALA A 185 2.54 8.97 -8.72
N LEU A 186 2.65 9.08 -7.38
CA LEU A 186 3.27 10.23 -6.73
C LEU A 186 4.73 10.41 -7.19
N PHE A 187 5.53 9.34 -7.17
CA PHE A 187 6.95 9.42 -7.50
C PHE A 187 7.17 9.74 -8.97
N ARG A 188 6.34 9.20 -9.85
CA ARG A 188 6.40 9.52 -11.28
C ARG A 188 6.04 10.99 -11.54
N GLU A 189 4.94 11.46 -10.98
CA GLU A 189 4.41 12.81 -11.25
C GLU A 189 5.21 13.92 -10.55
N LYS A 190 5.70 13.68 -9.34
CA LYS A 190 6.32 14.71 -8.50
C LYS A 190 7.84 14.63 -8.47
N LEU A 191 8.41 13.42 -8.57
CA LEU A 191 9.85 13.20 -8.44
C LEU A 191 10.51 12.78 -9.76
N GLY A 192 9.71 12.51 -10.81
CA GLY A 192 10.24 11.96 -12.06
C GLY A 192 10.91 10.60 -11.86
N ILE A 193 10.39 9.77 -10.95
CA ILE A 193 10.92 8.43 -10.65
C ILE A 193 9.89 7.39 -11.08
N ASP A 194 10.31 6.48 -11.96
CA ASP A 194 9.52 5.32 -12.35
C ASP A 194 9.69 4.19 -11.33
N VAL A 195 8.57 3.67 -10.84
CA VAL A 195 8.50 2.60 -9.84
C VAL A 195 7.91 1.36 -10.49
N LYS A 196 8.71 0.30 -10.57
CA LYS A 196 8.29 -1.00 -11.10
C LYS A 196 8.37 -2.08 -10.03
N LEU A 197 7.47 -3.05 -10.12
CA LEU A 197 7.39 -4.18 -9.19
C LEU A 197 7.68 -5.49 -9.94
N THR A 198 8.57 -6.30 -9.37
CA THR A 198 8.76 -7.69 -9.78
C THR A 198 8.32 -8.59 -8.64
N VAL A 199 7.57 -9.65 -8.97
CA VAL A 199 6.98 -10.54 -7.97
C VAL A 199 7.53 -11.93 -8.19
N ASP A 200 8.21 -12.43 -7.17
CA ASP A 200 8.59 -13.83 -7.03
C ASP A 200 7.55 -14.50 -6.13
N ASP A 201 6.59 -15.17 -6.76
CA ASP A 201 5.51 -15.87 -6.06
C ASP A 201 5.97 -17.19 -5.41
N GLU A 202 7.10 -17.75 -5.83
CA GLU A 202 7.69 -18.98 -5.28
C GLU A 202 8.35 -18.69 -3.93
N HIS A 203 9.22 -17.68 -3.90
CA HIS A 203 9.94 -17.28 -2.70
C HIS A 203 9.22 -16.19 -1.88
N LYS A 204 8.04 -15.76 -2.33
CA LYS A 204 7.22 -14.71 -1.70
C LYS A 204 8.01 -13.41 -1.51
N VAL A 205 8.69 -12.94 -2.55
CA VAL A 205 9.42 -11.66 -2.55
C VAL A 205 8.79 -10.70 -3.55
N VAL A 206 8.57 -9.46 -3.15
CA VAL A 206 8.26 -8.36 -4.06
C VAL A 206 9.42 -7.39 -4.08
N THR A 207 10.05 -7.26 -5.25
CA THR A 207 11.18 -6.35 -5.46
C THR A 207 10.69 -5.06 -6.12
N ILE A 208 10.99 -3.94 -5.48
CA ILE A 208 10.70 -2.60 -5.96
C ILE A 208 11.93 -2.08 -6.72
N ARG A 209 11.76 -1.68 -7.97
CA ARG A 209 12.80 -1.00 -8.75
C ARG A 209 12.42 0.45 -8.92
N MET A 210 13.32 1.36 -8.55
CA MET A 210 13.15 2.80 -8.67
C MET A 210 14.22 3.38 -9.57
N ASN A 211 13.81 3.91 -10.72
CA ASN A 211 14.71 4.53 -11.69
C ASN A 211 14.26 5.96 -11.99
N LYS A 212 15.18 6.85 -12.35
CA LYS A 212 14.76 8.12 -12.95
C LYS A 212 13.96 7.82 -14.22
N ALA A 213 12.79 8.43 -14.34
CA ALA A 213 11.97 8.32 -15.52
C ALA A 213 12.77 8.85 -16.72
N GLU A 214 12.86 8.04 -17.78
CA GLU A 214 13.40 8.52 -19.05
C GLU A 214 12.48 9.64 -19.56
N VAL A 215 13.06 10.78 -19.90
CA VAL A 215 12.34 11.86 -20.57
C VAL A 215 11.97 11.31 -21.95
N LYS A 216 10.70 10.95 -22.13
CA LYS A 216 10.15 10.61 -23.44
C LYS A 216 9.86 11.86 -24.25
#